data_AF-A0A317U4S5-F1
#
_entry.id   AF-A0A317U4S5-F1
#
_cell.length_a   1.000
_cell.length_b   1.000
_cell.length_c   1.000
_cell.angle_alpha   90.00
_cell.angle_beta   90.00
_cell.angle_gamma   90.00
#
_symmetry.space_group_name_H-M   'P 1'
#
loop_
_entity.id
_entity.type
_entity.pdbx_description
1 polymer ?
#
loop_
_entity_poly.entity_id
_entity_poly.type
_entity_poly.pdbx_seq_one_letter_code
_entity_poly.pdbx_strand_id
1 'polypeptide(L)'
;MLTALEQWNSLQPCEDKNLLHGKVRLGHCIFLTQEQKERINKLGVPIEVCPSCHSKLNWHLEKEPHPATLIYQDLSEPVVLGTDDELIFDEPIKNEFNRLLSFFSNKKELSRKQLKEHQPSFRFSNN
;
A
#
# COMPACT_ATOMS: atom_id res chain seq x y z
N MET A 1 12.61 -12.24 -2.61
CA MET A 1 11.47 -11.61 -3.31
C MET A 1 11.85 -10.26 -3.91
N LEU A 2 12.14 -9.21 -3.12
CA LEU A 2 12.45 -7.86 -3.64
C LEU A 2 13.60 -7.87 -4.68
N THR A 3 14.67 -8.62 -4.43
CA THR A 3 15.78 -8.79 -5.37
C THR A 3 15.33 -9.31 -6.74
N ALA A 4 14.38 -10.26 -6.77
CA ALA A 4 13.86 -10.79 -8.02
C ALA A 4 13.02 -9.75 -8.78
N LEU A 5 12.24 -8.94 -8.07
CA LEU A 5 11.46 -7.84 -8.66
C LEU A 5 12.39 -6.75 -9.23
N GLU A 6 13.43 -6.38 -8.49
CA GLU A 6 14.45 -5.41 -8.92
C GLU A 6 15.17 -5.89 -10.18
N GLN A 7 15.63 -7.15 -10.18
CA GLN A 7 16.27 -7.76 -11.34
C GLN A 7 15.32 -7.81 -12.54
N TRP A 8 14.10 -8.30 -12.35
CA TRP A 8 13.11 -8.35 -13.42
C TRP A 8 12.84 -6.96 -14.02
N ASN A 9 12.65 -5.94 -13.17
CA ASN A 9 12.41 -4.57 -13.59
C ASN A 9 13.60 -3.98 -14.36
N SER A 10 14.84 -4.28 -13.95
CA SER A 10 16.06 -3.82 -14.63
C SER A 10 16.29 -4.45 -16.01
N LEU A 11 15.68 -5.61 -16.28
CA LEU A 11 15.80 -6.33 -17.55
C LEU A 11 14.74 -5.93 -18.58
N GLN A 12 13.74 -5.16 -18.18
CA GLN A 12 12.70 -4.71 -19.11
C GLN A 12 13.19 -3.50 -19.92
N PRO A 13 12.80 -3.39 -21.20
CA PRO A 13 13.06 -2.21 -21.99
C PRO A 13 12.43 -0.97 -21.33
N CYS A 14 13.13 0.16 -21.38
CA CYS A 14 12.75 1.39 -20.71
C CYS A 14 11.44 1.94 -21.29
N GLU A 15 10.34 1.80 -20.56
CA GLU A 15 9.10 2.55 -20.79
C GLU A 15 8.87 3.50 -19.61
N ASP A 16 8.36 4.70 -19.88
CA ASP A 16 8.11 5.80 -18.92
C ASP A 16 7.15 5.45 -17.75
N LYS A 17 6.68 4.21 -17.65
CA LYS A 17 5.73 3.75 -16.63
C LYS A 17 6.36 2.70 -15.72
N ASN A 18 6.03 2.75 -14.44
CA ASN A 18 6.39 1.69 -13.49
C ASN A 18 5.80 0.35 -13.96
N LEU A 19 6.65 -0.57 -14.40
CA LEU A 19 6.25 -1.84 -15.01
C LEU A 19 5.63 -2.83 -14.04
N LEU A 20 5.82 -2.61 -12.74
CA LEU A 20 5.23 -3.41 -11.67
C LEU A 20 3.82 -2.93 -11.31
N HIS A 21 3.46 -1.71 -11.71
CA HIS A 21 2.13 -1.15 -11.47
C HIS A 21 1.04 -2.02 -12.10
N GLY A 22 0.02 -2.37 -11.32
CA GLY A 22 -1.06 -3.27 -11.72
C GLY A 22 -0.67 -4.75 -11.84
N LYS A 23 0.62 -5.10 -11.84
CA LYS A 23 1.10 -6.50 -11.97
C LYS A 23 1.51 -7.11 -10.64
N VAL A 24 2.06 -6.30 -9.74
CA VAL A 24 2.57 -6.74 -8.45
C VAL A 24 2.01 -5.85 -7.35
N ARG A 25 1.67 -6.47 -6.22
CA ARG A 25 1.29 -5.80 -4.98
C ARG A 25 1.90 -6.55 -3.80
N LEU A 26 2.34 -5.82 -2.79
CA LEU A 26 2.88 -6.41 -1.57
C LEU A 26 1.86 -6.31 -0.44
N GLY A 27 1.52 -7.45 0.17
CA GLY A 27 0.58 -7.50 1.28
C GLY A 27 1.17 -7.00 2.60
N HIS A 28 0.40 -6.18 3.33
CA HIS A 28 0.61 -5.68 4.69
C HIS A 28 1.82 -4.78 4.91
N CYS A 29 3.03 -5.30 4.67
CA CYS A 29 4.30 -4.60 4.81
C CYS A 29 4.56 -3.97 6.21
N ILE A 30 4.02 -4.56 7.28
CA ILE A 30 4.11 -4.01 8.66
C ILE A 30 5.33 -4.47 9.47
N PHE A 31 6.02 -5.55 9.07
CA PHE A 31 7.21 -6.08 9.76
C PHE A 31 8.44 -6.08 8.84
N LEU A 32 8.79 -4.90 8.33
CA LEU A 32 9.91 -4.73 7.40
C LEU A 32 11.06 -3.94 8.03
N THR A 33 12.29 -4.29 7.64
CA THR A 33 13.48 -3.48 7.95
C THR A 33 13.43 -2.16 7.19
N GLN A 34 14.21 -1.17 7.65
CA GLN A 34 14.30 0.12 6.98
C GLN A 34 14.79 -0.02 5.52
N GLU A 35 15.79 -0.88 5.29
CA GLU A 35 16.30 -1.19 3.94
C GLU A 35 15.19 -1.74 3.03
N GLN A 36 14.35 -2.66 3.53
CA GLN A 36 13.25 -3.22 2.74
C GLN A 36 12.22 -2.16 2.36
N LYS A 37 11.91 -1.24 3.28
CA LYS A 37 10.96 -0.13 3.03
C LYS A 37 11.46 0.80 1.93
N GLU A 38 12.74 1.17 2.00
CA GLU A 38 13.40 2.02 0.99
C GLU A 38 13.41 1.36 -0.38
N ARG A 39 13.67 0.05 -0.43
CA ARG A 39 13.64 -0.73 -1.68
C ARG A 39 12.24 -0.79 -2.28
N ILE A 40 11.20 -0.99 -1.47
CA ILE A 40 9.80 -0.97 -1.94
C ILE A 40 9.44 0.43 -2.48
N ASN A 41 9.80 1.48 -1.74
CA ASN A 41 9.56 2.86 -2.16
C ASN A 41 10.22 3.14 -3.52
N LYS A 42 11.49 2.76 -3.69
CA LYS A 42 12.25 2.91 -4.94
C LYS A 42 11.64 2.15 -6.11
N LEU A 43 11.10 0.95 -5.86
CA LEU A 43 10.40 0.17 -6.88
C LEU A 43 9.01 0.74 -7.22
N GLY A 44 8.46 1.62 -6.39
CA GLY A 44 7.13 2.20 -6.58
C GLY A 44 5.99 1.16 -6.59
N VAL A 45 6.20 0.01 -5.96
CA VAL A 45 5.23 -1.11 -5.97
C VAL A 45 4.10 -0.82 -5.00
N PRO A 46 2.83 -1.04 -5.40
CA PRO A 46 1.70 -0.90 -4.50
C PRO A 46 1.82 -1.77 -3.26
N ILE A 47 1.50 -1.19 -2.09
CA ILE A 47 1.34 -1.93 -0.84
C ILE A 47 -0.14 -2.04 -0.49
N GLU A 48 -0.57 -3.22 -0.06
CA GLU A 48 -1.91 -3.45 0.46
C GLU A 48 -1.91 -3.25 1.98
N VAL A 49 -2.77 -2.36 2.46
CA VAL A 49 -2.92 -2.04 3.87
C VAL A 49 -4.30 -2.52 4.31
N CYS A 50 -4.32 -3.37 5.34
CA CYS A 50 -5.53 -3.91 5.96
C CYS A 50 -5.66 -3.35 7.39
N PRO A 51 -6.25 -2.16 7.58
CA PRO A 51 -6.15 -1.42 8.83
C PRO A 51 -6.60 -2.18 10.07
N SER A 52 -7.75 -2.85 10.06
CA SER A 52 -8.21 -3.58 11.25
C SER A 52 -7.29 -4.74 11.62
N CYS A 53 -6.84 -5.52 10.64
CA CYS A 53 -5.83 -6.57 10.82
C CYS A 53 -4.55 -5.99 11.43
N HIS A 54 -4.01 -4.92 10.84
CA HIS A 54 -2.78 -4.30 11.32
C HIS A 54 -2.93 -3.75 12.74
N SER A 55 -4.05 -3.09 13.05
CA SER A 55 -4.33 -2.58 14.40
C SER A 55 -4.43 -3.72 15.42
N LYS A 56 -5.04 -4.86 15.09
CA LYS A 56 -5.12 -6.00 16.02
C LYS A 56 -3.77 -6.70 16.19
N LEU A 57 -2.99 -6.86 15.13
CA LEU A 57 -1.66 -7.47 15.19
C LEU A 57 -0.62 -6.57 15.88
N ASN A 58 -0.72 -5.25 15.70
CA ASN A 58 0.17 -4.25 16.30
C ASN A 58 -0.51 -3.42 17.39
N TRP A 59 -1.45 -4.01 18.15
CA TRP A 59 -2.18 -3.29 19.20
C TRP A 59 -1.25 -2.59 20.21
N HIS A 60 -0.10 -3.20 20.50
CA HIS A 60 0.92 -2.67 21.40
C HIS A 60 1.66 -1.44 20.86
N LEU A 61 1.47 -1.09 19.58
CA LEU A 61 2.05 0.06 18.89
C LEU A 61 0.99 1.07 18.45
N GLU A 62 -0.23 1.05 19.02
CA GLU A 62 -1.34 1.91 18.59
C GLU A 62 -1.05 3.42 18.62
N LYS A 63 -0.08 3.85 19.44
CA LYS A 63 0.33 5.25 19.60
C LYS A 63 1.44 5.65 18.63
N GLU A 64 2.07 4.68 17.97
CA GLU A 64 3.14 4.92 17.02
C GLU A 64 2.57 5.17 15.62
N PRO A 65 3.31 5.89 14.76
CA PRO A 65 2.95 5.99 13.35
C PRO A 65 2.79 4.61 12.72
N HIS A 66 1.72 4.42 11.95
CA HIS A 66 1.44 3.13 11.33
C HIS A 66 2.63 2.69 10.44
N PRO A 67 3.18 1.46 10.56
CA PRO A 67 4.45 1.08 9.92
C PRO A 67 4.50 1.27 8.40
N ALA A 68 3.37 1.12 7.70
CA ALA A 68 3.27 1.36 6.26
C ALA A 68 3.56 2.81 5.84
N THR A 69 3.39 3.78 6.76
CA THR A 69 3.66 5.21 6.50
C THR A 69 5.15 5.49 6.31
N LEU A 70 6.00 4.57 6.77
CA LEU A 70 7.45 4.61 6.59
C LEU A 70 7.89 4.15 5.19
N ILE A 71 6.98 3.59 4.38
CA ILE A 71 7.20 3.27 2.96
C ILE A 71 6.65 4.40 2.10
N TYR A 72 5.38 4.76 2.33
CA TYR A 72 4.68 5.82 1.63
C TYR A 72 4.00 6.74 2.63
N GLN A 73 4.24 8.04 2.56
CA GLN A 73 3.73 8.97 3.56
C GLN A 73 2.37 9.57 3.19
N ASP A 74 1.95 9.50 1.92
CA ASP A 74 0.84 10.26 1.37
C ASP A 74 -0.16 9.37 0.62
N LEU A 75 -1.43 9.75 0.64
CA LEU A 75 -2.51 9.00 -0.02
C LEU A 75 -2.46 9.04 -1.55
N SER A 76 -1.62 9.89 -2.15
CA SER A 76 -1.36 9.90 -3.59
C SER A 76 -0.27 8.92 -4.03
N GLU A 77 0.34 8.21 -3.08
CA GLU A 77 1.33 7.17 -3.31
C GLU A 77 0.64 5.79 -3.54
N PRO A 78 1.40 4.75 -3.93
CA PRO A 78 0.90 3.39 -4.20
C PRO A 78 0.36 2.64 -2.97
N VAL A 79 -0.71 3.14 -2.35
CA VAL A 79 -1.35 2.53 -1.17
C VAL A 79 -2.74 2.02 -1.55
N VAL A 80 -2.94 0.71 -1.36
CA VAL A 80 -4.18 0.00 -1.68
C VAL A 80 -4.86 -0.46 -0.40
N LEU A 81 -6.17 -0.30 -0.32
CA LEU A 81 -6.99 -0.83 0.77
C LEU A 81 -7.21 -2.34 0.61
N GLY A 82 -6.98 -3.09 1.69
CA GLY A 82 -7.48 -4.45 1.87
C GLY A 82 -8.32 -4.58 3.15
N THR A 83 -9.05 -5.68 3.25
CA THR A 83 -9.76 -6.09 4.48
C THR A 83 -9.03 -7.20 5.21
N ASP A 84 -8.09 -7.88 4.53
CA ASP A 84 -7.63 -9.21 4.93
C ASP A 84 -8.85 -10.14 5.08
N ASP A 85 -9.13 -10.62 6.29
CA ASP A 85 -10.29 -11.47 6.60
C ASP A 85 -11.43 -10.69 7.27
N GLU A 86 -12.36 -10.12 6.49
CA GLU A 86 -13.49 -9.31 6.99
C GLU A 86 -14.29 -10.01 8.11
N LEU A 87 -14.52 -11.32 7.99
CA LEU A 87 -15.26 -12.10 9.00
C LEU A 87 -14.49 -12.30 10.31
N ILE A 88 -13.16 -12.43 10.24
CA ILE A 88 -12.31 -12.61 11.43
C ILE A 88 -12.11 -11.26 12.13
N PHE A 89 -11.97 -10.20 11.34
CA PHE A 89 -11.71 -8.87 11.86
C PHE A 89 -12.97 -8.07 12.18
N ASP A 90 -14.15 -8.53 11.74
CA ASP A 90 -15.48 -7.91 11.92
C ASP A 90 -15.49 -6.43 11.50
N GLU A 91 -14.87 -6.14 10.35
CA GLU A 91 -14.73 -4.77 9.86
C GLU A 91 -15.02 -4.68 8.35
N PRO A 92 -16.10 -4.01 7.95
CA PRO A 92 -16.44 -3.88 6.54
C PRO A 92 -15.49 -2.92 5.83
N ILE A 93 -15.29 -3.14 4.52
CA ILE A 93 -14.39 -2.35 3.66
C ILE A 93 -14.62 -0.82 3.74
N LYS A 94 -15.85 -0.37 4.02
CA LYS A 94 -16.17 1.06 4.18
C LYS A 94 -15.44 1.68 5.39
N ASN A 95 -15.37 0.95 6.49
CA ASN A 95 -14.73 1.40 7.71
C ASN A 95 -13.22 1.27 7.61
N GLU A 96 -12.74 0.21 6.95
CA GLU A 96 -11.32 0.07 6.60
C GLU A 96 -10.83 1.28 5.82
N PHE A 97 -11.61 1.74 4.83
CA PHE A 97 -11.23 2.93 4.07
C PHE A 97 -11.08 4.16 4.97
N ASN A 98 -11.96 4.38 5.95
CA ASN A 98 -11.81 5.49 6.89
C ASN A 98 -10.54 5.37 7.75
N ARG A 99 -10.23 4.17 8.24
CA ARG A 99 -9.02 3.91 9.03
C ARG A 99 -7.76 4.16 8.18
N LEU A 100 -7.76 3.70 6.92
CA LEU A 100 -6.67 3.96 5.99
C LEU A 100 -6.39 5.46 5.85
N LEU A 101 -7.42 6.28 5.66
CA LEU A 101 -7.26 7.73 5.53
C LEU A 101 -6.61 8.38 6.75
N SER A 102 -6.77 7.79 7.95
CA SER A 102 -6.18 8.32 9.18
C SER A 102 -4.69 8.02 9.33
N PHE A 103 -4.15 7.04 8.58
CA PHE A 103 -2.75 6.66 8.69
C PHE A 103 -1.84 7.55 7.85
N PHE A 104 -2.30 8.00 6.69
CA PHE A 104 -1.46 8.68 5.70
C PHE A 104 -1.78 10.17 5.62
N SER A 105 -0.80 10.97 5.20
CA SER A 105 -1.04 12.37 4.87
C SER A 105 -1.83 12.53 3.56
N ASN A 106 -2.41 13.71 3.35
CA ASN A 106 -3.11 14.06 2.11
C ASN A 106 -2.63 15.42 1.59
N LYS A 107 -1.33 15.51 1.28
CA LYS A 107 -0.62 16.72 0.84
C LYS A 107 -1.12 17.23 -0.51
N LYS A 108 -1.66 16.35 -1.36
CA LYS A 108 -2.30 16.73 -2.64
C LYS A 108 -3.78 17.08 -2.51
N GLU A 109 -4.30 17.15 -1.29
CA GLU A 109 -5.70 17.52 -0.99
C GLU A 109 -6.72 16.70 -1.80
N LEU A 110 -6.43 15.42 -2.02
CA LEU A 110 -7.29 14.55 -2.81
C LEU A 110 -8.64 14.39 -2.13
N SER A 111 -9.72 14.59 -2.88
CA SER A 111 -11.07 14.33 -2.43
C SER A 111 -11.29 12.83 -2.19
N ARG A 112 -12.27 12.50 -1.35
CA ARG A 112 -12.68 11.11 -1.12
C ARG A 112 -13.06 10.38 -2.42
N LYS A 113 -13.59 11.09 -3.42
CA LYS A 113 -13.91 10.55 -4.74
C LYS A 113 -12.64 10.20 -5.52
N GLN A 114 -11.69 11.13 -5.61
CA GLN A 114 -10.40 10.90 -6.27
C GLN A 114 -9.63 9.75 -5.62
N LEU A 115 -9.64 9.65 -4.30
CA LEU A 115 -9.00 8.55 -3.58
C LEU A 115 -9.62 7.20 -3.92
N LYS A 116 -10.96 7.13 -4.02
CA LYS A 116 -11.66 5.91 -4.46
C LYS A 116 -11.36 5.56 -5.92
N GLU A 117 -11.21 6.55 -6.79
CA GLU A 117 -10.84 6.37 -8.21
C GLU A 117 -9.36 5.99 -8.38
N HIS A 118 -8.51 6.37 -7.41
CA HIS A 118 -7.11 5.97 -7.38
C HIS A 118 -6.92 4.48 -7.06
N GLN A 119 -7.71 3.94 -6.13
CA GLN A 119 -7.66 2.52 -5.74
C GLN A 119 -7.69 1.51 -6.92
N PRO A 120 -8.63 1.59 -7.88
CA PRO A 120 -8.68 0.66 -8.99
C PRO A 120 -7.51 0.80 -9.98
N SER A 121 -6.78 1.93 -9.99
CA SER A 121 -5.62 2.11 -10.88
C SER A 121 -4.52 1.07 -10.62
N PHE A 122 -4.42 0.57 -9.38
CA PHE A 122 -3.44 -0.43 -8.97
C PHE A 122 -3.87 -1.88 -9.22
N ARG A 123 -5.03 -2.11 -9.85
CA ARG A 123 -5.49 -3.46 -10.19
C ARG A 123 -4.84 -3.94 -11.49
N PHE A 124 -4.76 -5.25 -11.64
CA PHE A 124 -4.40 -5.85 -12.92
C PHE A 124 -5.40 -5.40 -13.99
N SER A 125 -4.89 -4.80 -15.06
CA SER A 125 -5.67 -4.38 -16.23
C SER A 125 -5.06 -5.00 -17.48
N ASN A 126 -5.93 -5.55 -18.34
CA ASN A 126 -5.56 -6.24 -19.58
C ASN A 126 -5.29 -5.26 -20.74
N ASN A 127 -4.58 -4.16 -20.49
CA ASN A 127 -4.17 -3.27 -21.58
C ASN A 127 -3.10 -3.93 -22.45
#